data_AF-A0A2E6YHW5-F1
#
_entry.id   AF-A0A2E6YHW5-F1
#
_cell.length_a   1.000
_cell.length_b   1.000
_cell.length_c   1.000
_cell.angle_alpha   90.00
_cell.angle_beta   90.00
_cell.angle_gamma   90.00
#
_symmetry.space_group_name_H-M   'P 1'
#
loop_
_entity.id
_entity.type
_entity.pdbx_description
1 polymer ?
#
loop_
_entity_poly.entity_id
_entity_poly.type
_entity_poly.pdbx_seq_one_letter_code
_entity_poly.pdbx_strand_id
1 'polypeptide(L)'
;MFKQSQILNFLKNIPRRIIRMIIGILPPYPLIEGQLNAKERGPEGAFYILLDTSDVIEVDSFTWDTLIIGEPIRIRCTRENKAVYIIRLDH
;
A
#
# COMPACT_ATOMS: atom_id res chain seq x y z
N MET A 1 25.53 -20.08 -14.40
CA MET A 1 24.41 -20.14 -15.37
C MET A 1 23.28 -20.97 -14.74
N PHE A 2 22.40 -20.33 -13.95
CA PHE A 2 21.27 -21.03 -13.30
C PHE A 2 20.24 -21.44 -14.36
N LYS A 3 19.99 -22.74 -14.51
CA LYS A 3 19.03 -23.27 -15.50
C LYS A 3 17.61 -22.80 -15.16
N GLN A 4 16.96 -22.09 -16.09
CA GLN A 4 15.56 -21.65 -16.01
C GLN A 4 14.58 -22.76 -15.58
N SER A 5 14.91 -24.04 -15.85
CA SER A 5 14.08 -25.19 -15.48
C SER A 5 13.96 -25.45 -13.98
N GLN A 6 14.94 -25.03 -13.16
CA GLN A 6 14.90 -25.26 -11.72
C GLN A 6 13.94 -24.30 -11.00
N ILE A 7 13.88 -23.05 -11.47
CA ILE A 7 13.00 -22.00 -10.92
C ILE A 7 11.54 -22.34 -11.19
N LEU A 8 11.22 -22.84 -12.39
CA LEU A 8 9.86 -23.20 -12.77
C LEU A 8 9.27 -24.35 -11.93
N ASN A 9 10.11 -25.33 -11.56
CA ASN A 9 9.69 -26.45 -10.72
C ASN A 9 9.48 -26.03 -9.26
N PHE A 10 10.23 -25.05 -8.78
CA PHE A 10 10.07 -24.51 -7.42
C PHE A 10 8.76 -23.74 -7.26
N LEU A 11 8.39 -22.94 -8.28
CA LEU A 11 7.14 -22.16 -8.28
C LEU A 11 5.87 -23.03 -8.30
N LYS A 12 5.91 -24.25 -8.86
CA LYS A 12 4.75 -25.16 -8.92
C LYS A 12 4.26 -25.64 -7.56
N ASN A 13 5.13 -25.66 -6.55
CA ASN A 13 4.80 -26.16 -5.21
C ASN A 13 4.36 -25.05 -4.25
N ILE A 14 4.34 -23.79 -4.69
CA ILE A 14 3.93 -22.67 -3.85
C ILE A 14 2.40 -22.64 -3.78
N PRO A 15 1.79 -22.64 -2.59
CA PRO A 15 0.34 -22.57 -2.46
C PRO A 15 -0.20 -21.26 -3.06
N ARG A 16 -1.34 -21.36 -3.76
CA ARG A 16 -1.99 -20.23 -4.46
C ARG A 16 -2.21 -19.00 -3.56
N ARG A 17 -2.39 -19.21 -2.25
CA ARG A 17 -2.52 -18.13 -1.26
C ARG A 17 -1.26 -17.25 -1.19
N ILE A 18 -0.07 -17.85 -1.17
CA ILE A 18 1.20 -17.12 -1.14
C ILE A 18 1.40 -16.37 -2.46
N ILE A 19 1.07 -17.00 -3.59
CA ILE A 19 1.14 -16.35 -4.91
C ILE A 19 0.25 -15.10 -4.95
N ARG A 20 -0.99 -15.18 -4.45
CA ARG A 20 -1.91 -14.02 -4.38
C ARG A 20 -1.38 -12.91 -3.49
N MET A 21 -0.85 -13.25 -2.32
CA MET A 21 -0.26 -12.28 -1.40
C MET A 21 0.91 -11.52 -2.04
N ILE A 22 1.78 -12.23 -2.76
CA ILE A 22 2.90 -11.63 -3.49
C ILE A 22 2.38 -10.71 -4.61
N ILE A 23 1.36 -11.13 -5.37
CA ILE A 23 0.78 -10.32 -6.45
C ILE A 23 0.14 -9.03 -5.93
N GLY A 24 -0.46 -9.06 -4.73
CA GLY A 24 -1.04 -7.88 -4.08
C GLY A 24 -0.02 -6.80 -3.74
N ILE A 25 1.19 -7.23 -3.37
CA ILE A 25 2.30 -6.36 -2.95
C ILE A 25 3.14 -5.88 -4.15
N LEU A 26 3.06 -6.55 -5.31
CA LEU A 26 3.87 -6.22 -6.48
C LEU A 26 3.24 -5.14 -7.37
N PRO A 27 4.06 -4.48 -8.22
CA PRO A 27 3.60 -3.48 -9.18
C PRO A 27 2.45 -3.96 -10.10
N PRO A 28 1.68 -3.01 -10.68
CA PRO A 28 1.85 -1.56 -10.62
C PRO A 28 1.30 -0.99 -9.30
N TYR A 29 1.99 0.03 -8.79
CA TYR A 29 1.55 0.80 -7.63
C TYR A 29 0.67 1.95 -8.10
N PRO A 30 -0.67 1.88 -7.97
CA PRO A 30 -1.55 2.98 -8.33
C PRO A 30 -1.11 4.27 -7.64
N LEU A 31 -1.30 5.38 -8.35
CA LEU A 31 -1.11 6.73 -7.83
C LEU A 31 -2.49 7.28 -7.47
N ILE A 32 -2.63 7.77 -6.25
CA ILE A 32 -3.85 8.40 -5.75
C ILE A 32 -3.48 9.80 -5.26
N GLU A 33 -4.29 10.78 -5.59
CA GLU A 33 -4.13 12.17 -5.16
C GLU A 33 -5.45 12.65 -4.56
N GLY A 34 -5.37 13.36 -3.45
CA GLY A 34 -6.54 13.86 -2.75
C GLY A 34 -6.14 14.64 -1.50
N GLN A 35 -7.15 15.15 -0.80
CA GLN A 35 -6.96 15.77 0.51
C GLN A 35 -7.14 14.73 1.61
N LEU A 36 -6.28 14.78 2.62
CA LEU A 36 -6.44 13.95 3.82
C LEU A 36 -7.70 14.40 4.57
N ASN A 37 -8.76 13.60 4.49
CA ASN A 37 -10.05 13.90 5.09
C ASN A 37 -10.13 13.44 6.55
N ALA A 38 -9.66 12.23 6.84
CA ALA A 38 -9.71 11.67 8.20
C ALA A 38 -8.58 10.67 8.47
N LYS A 39 -8.41 10.37 9.75
CA LYS A 39 -7.44 9.41 10.25
C LYS A 39 -8.15 8.44 11.20
N GLU A 40 -8.03 7.15 10.94
CA GLU A 40 -8.72 6.11 11.70
C GLU A 40 -7.75 5.04 12.21
N ARG A 41 -8.10 4.43 13.35
CA ARG A 41 -7.45 3.21 13.81
C ARG A 41 -8.28 2.01 13.39
N GLY A 42 -7.61 1.09 12.71
CA GLY A 42 -8.15 -0.17 12.28
C GLY A 42 -8.17 -1.25 13.37
N PRO A 43 -8.73 -2.41 13.03
CA PRO A 43 -8.54 -3.63 13.80
C PRO A 43 -7.04 -3.94 13.96
N GLU A 44 -6.69 -4.63 15.04
CA GLU A 44 -5.33 -5.14 15.27
C GLU A 44 -4.22 -4.06 15.30
N GLY A 45 -4.58 -2.80 15.50
CA GLY A 45 -3.63 -1.70 15.58
C GLY A 45 -3.16 -1.15 14.24
N ALA A 46 -3.87 -1.46 13.14
CA ALA A 46 -3.61 -0.84 11.85
C ALA A 46 -3.93 0.67 11.89
N PHE A 47 -3.19 1.46 11.11
CA PHE A 47 -3.37 2.90 10.99
C PHE A 47 -3.84 3.24 9.59
N TYR A 48 -5.00 3.88 9.48
CA TYR A 48 -5.62 4.23 8.21
C TYR A 48 -5.73 5.74 8.04
N ILE A 49 -5.50 6.17 6.81
CA ILE A 49 -5.82 7.51 6.34
C ILE A 49 -6.93 7.44 5.29
N LEU A 50 -7.84 8.41 5.34
CA LEU A 50 -8.97 8.50 4.43
C LEU A 50 -8.80 9.75 3.59
N LEU A 51 -8.83 9.59 2.27
CA LEU A 51 -8.84 10.71 1.34
C LEU A 51 -10.28 11.17 1.06
N ASP A 52 -10.42 12.41 0.59
CA ASP A 52 -11.67 12.97 0.07
C ASP A 52 -12.23 12.20 -1.13
N THR A 53 -11.38 11.45 -1.85
CA THR A 53 -11.76 10.51 -2.91
C THR A 53 -12.43 9.23 -2.40
N SER A 54 -12.66 9.09 -1.08
CA SER A 54 -13.15 7.88 -0.41
C SER A 54 -12.17 6.70 -0.43
N ASP A 55 -10.90 6.93 -0.75
CA ASP A 55 -9.86 5.92 -0.65
C ASP A 55 -9.38 5.77 0.81
N VAL A 56 -9.30 4.52 1.27
CA VAL A 56 -8.78 4.16 2.60
C VAL A 56 -7.43 3.49 2.41
N ILE A 57 -6.37 4.10 2.95
CA ILE A 57 -5.00 3.65 2.79
C ILE A 57 -4.38 3.31 4.15
N GLU A 58 -3.78 2.13 4.25
CA GLU A 58 -2.98 1.71 5.41
C GLU A 58 -1.61 2.37 5.38
N VAL A 59 -1.21 2.95 6.50
CA VAL A 59 0.11 3.57 6.70
C VAL A 59 0.74 3.03 7.97
N ASP A 60 2.05 3.24 8.14
CA ASP A 60 2.68 3.02 9.43
C ASP A 60 2.28 4.12 10.43
N SER A 61 2.50 3.85 11.71
CA SER A 61 2.11 4.75 12.80
C SER A 61 2.80 6.12 12.73
N PHE A 62 4.07 6.17 12.32
CA PHE A 62 4.83 7.41 12.26
C PHE A 62 4.29 8.31 11.14
N THR A 63 4.04 7.74 9.97
CA THR A 63 3.37 8.44 8.87
C THR A 63 1.98 8.94 9.29
N TRP A 64 1.20 8.10 9.97
CA TRP A 64 -0.14 8.48 10.45
C TRP A 64 -0.10 9.67 11.42
N ASP A 65 0.85 9.69 12.35
CA ASP A 65 1.00 10.78 13.33
C ASP A 65 1.46 12.08 12.67
N THR A 66 2.33 12.00 11.66
CA THR A 66 2.93 13.17 11.03
C THR A 66 2.04 13.89 10.00
N LEU A 67 1.06 13.19 9.41
CA LEU A 67 0.14 13.79 8.44
C LEU A 67 -0.96 14.61 9.12
N ILE A 68 -1.29 15.77 8.53
CA ILE A 68 -2.28 16.71 9.05
C ILE A 68 -3.54 16.65 8.20
N ILE A 69 -4.71 16.53 8.86
CA ILE A 69 -6.00 16.54 8.18
C ILE A 69 -6.17 17.87 7.42
N GLY A 70 -6.59 17.78 6.16
CA GLY A 70 -6.69 18.88 5.20
C GLY A 70 -5.49 19.01 4.26
N GLU A 71 -4.37 18.32 4.52
CA GLU A 71 -3.20 18.37 3.64
C GLU A 71 -3.51 17.74 2.26
N PRO A 72 -3.13 18.39 1.15
CA PRO A 72 -3.14 17.76 -0.16
C PRO A 72 -1.98 16.80 -0.27
N ILE A 73 -2.26 15.51 -0.50
CA ILE A 73 -1.24 14.47 -0.57
C ILE A 73 -1.38 13.62 -1.83
N ARG A 74 -0.24 13.08 -2.25
CA ARG A 74 -0.10 12.13 -3.35
C ARG A 74 0.51 10.85 -2.83
N ILE A 75 -0.14 9.72 -3.09
CA ILE A 75 0.22 8.42 -2.54
C ILE A 75 0.45 7.42 -3.67
N ARG A 76 1.55 6.65 -3.58
CA ARG A 76 1.68 5.36 -4.26
C ARG A 76 1.35 4.27 -3.26
N CYS A 77 0.41 3.39 -3.61
CA CYS A 77 0.02 2.28 -2.75
C CYS A 77 0.10 0.93 -3.48
N THR A 78 0.10 -0.15 -2.71
CA THR A 78 -0.10 -1.50 -3.23
C THR A 78 -1.55 -1.67 -3.70
N ARG A 79 -1.84 -2.77 -4.40
CA ARG A 79 -3.23 -3.12 -4.76
C ARG A 79 -4.11 -3.46 -3.55
N GLU A 80 -3.50 -3.68 -2.40
CA GLU A 80 -4.15 -3.90 -1.11
C GLU A 80 -4.23 -2.61 -0.27
N ASN A 81 -4.09 -1.44 -0.92
CA ASN A 81 -4.17 -0.12 -0.30
C ASN A 81 -3.19 0.11 0.84
N LYS A 82 -1.99 -0.48 0.77
CA LYS A 82 -0.90 -0.17 1.69
C LYS A 82 0.00 0.90 1.08
N ALA A 83 0.25 1.98 1.79
CA ALA A 83 1.12 3.04 1.31
C ALA A 83 2.55 2.50 1.10
N VAL A 84 3.09 2.76 -0.08
CA VAL A 84 4.50 2.50 -0.42
C VAL A 84 5.28 3.82 -0.33
N TYR A 85 4.65 4.93 -0.71
CA TYR A 85 5.28 6.25 -0.72
C TYR A 85 4.23 7.36 -0.69
N ILE A 86 4.49 8.44 0.03
CA ILE A 86 3.60 9.60 0.18
C ILE A 86 4.40 10.89 -0.06
N ILE A 87 3.81 11.81 -0.82
CA ILE A 87 4.27 13.18 -1.03
C ILE A 87 3.20 14.13 -0.51
N ARG A 88 3.63 15.17 0.21
CA ARG A 88 2.78 16.33 0.53
C ARG A 88 2.94 17.35 -0.59
N LEU A 89 1.82 17.87 -1.10
CA LEU A 89 1.81 18.75 -2.28
C LEU A 89 1.85 20.24 -1.93
N ASP A 90 1.81 20.57 -0.65
CA ASP A 90 1.87 21.92 -0.08
C ASP A 90 3.30 22.40 0.25
N HIS A 91 4.30 21.51 0.09
CA HIS A 91 5.73 21.76 0.30
C HIS A 91 6.52 21.52 -0.99
#